data_AF-A0A016QSP8-F1
#
_entry.id   AF-A0A016QSP8-F1
#
_cell.length_a   1.000
_cell.length_b   1.000
_cell.length_c   1.000
_cell.angle_alpha   90.00
_cell.angle_beta   90.00
_cell.angle_gamma   90.00
#
_symmetry.space_group_name_H-M   'P 1'
#
loop_
_entity.id
_entity.type
_entity.pdbx_description
1 polymer ?
#
loop_
_entity_poly.entity_id
_entity_poly.type
_entity_poly.pdbx_seq_one_letter_code
_entity_poly.pdbx_strand_id
1 'polypeptide(L)'
;MANRRPTAYVRRKGVRVLYAPEAAGAPGTFTTIKDHISGNVSINDTRQTQTLREFGTDYGDFDMTWAEGRSGTVSLTINMVPSDPGYDALHDAYEANSYGYLFIEALDELATPTGHTLKYAVQLSQFNVTLNMDNVAQVAVTFVIQGVATFTTPTVTP
;
A
#
# COMPACT_ATOMS: atom_id res chain seq x y z
N MET A 1 -0.03 -40.22 26.37
CA MET A 1 0.25 -39.78 24.99
C MET A 1 -0.34 -38.38 24.82
N ALA A 2 0.50 -37.36 24.65
CA ALA A 2 0.06 -35.97 24.64
C ALA A 2 -0.62 -35.62 23.30
N ASN A 3 -1.89 -35.24 23.35
CA ASN A 3 -2.60 -34.58 22.26
C ASN A 3 -1.98 -33.19 22.03
N ARG A 4 -0.92 -33.09 21.23
CA ARG A 4 -0.53 -31.83 20.60
C ARG A 4 -1.61 -31.52 19.57
N ARG A 5 -2.58 -30.67 19.93
CA ARG A 5 -3.40 -29.96 18.94
C ARG A 5 -2.42 -29.30 17.95
N PRO A 6 -2.55 -29.50 16.63
CA PRO A 6 -1.78 -28.71 15.70
C PRO A 6 -2.17 -27.25 15.96
N THR A 7 -1.21 -26.45 16.43
CA THR A 7 -1.36 -25.00 16.45
C THR A 7 -1.55 -24.61 14.99
N ALA A 8 -2.80 -24.38 14.58
CA ALA A 8 -3.10 -23.85 13.27
C ALA A 8 -2.37 -22.50 13.19
N TYR A 9 -1.28 -22.47 12.43
CA TYR A 9 -0.64 -21.22 12.08
C TYR A 9 -1.67 -20.46 11.25
N VAL A 10 -2.30 -19.43 11.83
CA VAL A 10 -3.23 -18.57 11.10
C VAL A 10 -2.38 -17.82 10.09
N ARG A 11 -2.31 -18.35 8.87
CA ARG A 11 -1.71 -17.67 7.74
C ARG A 11 -2.68 -16.58 7.30
N ARG A 12 -2.17 -15.38 7.06
CA ARG A 12 -2.98 -14.18 6.85
C ARG A 12 -2.84 -13.73 5.41
N LYS A 13 -3.96 -13.41 4.78
CA LYS A 13 -3.96 -12.67 3.52
C LYS A 13 -3.44 -11.25 3.79
N GLY A 14 -2.86 -10.62 2.79
CA GLY A 14 -2.16 -9.37 2.97
C GLY A 14 -2.41 -8.38 1.86
N VAL A 15 -1.98 -7.14 2.10
CA VAL A 15 -1.87 -6.10 1.08
C VAL A 15 -0.42 -5.64 1.07
N ARG A 16 0.21 -5.70 -0.11
CA ARG A 16 1.51 -5.07 -0.36
C ARG A 16 1.29 -3.74 -1.05
N VAL A 17 2.07 -2.74 -0.64
CA VAL A 17 2.05 -1.40 -1.22
C VAL A 17 3.46 -1.01 -1.62
N LEU A 18 3.60 -0.62 -2.89
CA LEU A 18 4.82 -0.07 -3.46
C LEU A 18 4.56 1.34 -3.97
N TYR A 19 5.59 2.17 -3.91
CA TYR A 19 5.58 3.53 -4.46
C TYR A 19 6.80 3.76 -5.35
N ALA A 20 6.59 4.48 -6.44
CA ALA A 20 7.65 4.97 -7.30
C ALA A 20 7.46 6.47 -7.53
N PRO A 21 8.52 7.30 -7.42
CA PRO A 21 8.46 8.68 -7.89
C PRO A 21 8.26 8.71 -9.42
N GLU A 22 7.70 9.79 -9.94
CA GLU A 22 7.61 9.99 -11.39
C GLU A 22 8.99 10.21 -11.99
N ALA A 23 9.29 9.49 -13.08
CA ALA A 23 10.47 9.64 -13.90
C ALA A 23 10.07 9.74 -15.38
N ALA A 24 10.18 10.94 -15.96
CA ALA A 24 9.89 11.21 -17.37
C ALA A 24 8.49 10.76 -17.84
N GLY A 25 7.45 11.03 -17.04
CA GLY A 25 6.06 10.68 -17.39
C GLY A 25 5.68 9.22 -17.16
N ALA A 26 6.54 8.45 -16.48
CA ALA A 26 6.32 7.05 -16.13
C ALA A 26 6.75 6.77 -14.67
N PRO A 27 6.35 5.64 -14.07
CA PRO A 27 6.90 5.23 -12.78
C PRO A 27 8.42 5.03 -12.87
N GLY A 28 9.15 5.61 -11.92
CA GLY A 28 10.54 5.26 -11.66
C GLY A 28 10.67 3.88 -10.99
N THR A 29 11.72 3.71 -10.19
CA THR A 29 11.92 2.46 -9.45
C THR A 29 10.91 2.33 -8.31
N PHE A 30 10.13 1.26 -8.32
CA PHE A 30 9.23 0.92 -7.22
C PHE A 30 10.02 0.50 -5.99
N THR A 31 9.72 1.15 -4.88
CA THR A 31 10.20 0.82 -3.55
C THR A 31 9.05 0.27 -2.73
N THR A 32 9.30 -0.83 -2.03
CA THR A 32 8.33 -1.39 -1.10
C THR A 32 8.14 -0.44 0.08
N ILE A 33 6.94 0.10 0.23
CA ILE A 33 6.53 0.81 1.45
C ILE A 33 6.28 -0.22 2.55
N LYS A 34 5.50 -1.26 2.21
CA LYS A 34 5.23 -2.36 3.13
C LYS A 34 4.87 -3.62 2.35
N ASP A 35 5.53 -4.72 2.71
CA ASP A 35 5.27 -6.03 2.12
C ASP A 35 4.00 -6.70 2.66
N HIS A 36 3.59 -6.32 3.88
CA HIS A 36 2.36 -6.78 4.49
C HIS A 36 1.82 -5.72 5.43
N ILE A 37 0.75 -5.05 5.03
CA ILE A 37 0.07 -4.09 5.90
C ILE A 37 -0.76 -4.84 6.95
N SER A 38 -0.41 -4.66 8.22
CA SER A 38 -1.12 -5.25 9.37
C SER A 38 -2.35 -4.43 9.79
N GLY A 39 -3.09 -3.90 8.82
CA GLY A 39 -4.10 -2.86 9.01
C GLY A 39 -4.97 -2.67 7.77
N ASN A 40 -5.54 -1.48 7.62
CA ASN A 40 -6.44 -1.16 6.52
C ASN A 40 -5.77 -0.20 5.52
N VAL A 41 -6.00 -0.43 4.23
CA VAL A 41 -5.80 0.58 3.19
C VAL A 41 -7.17 1.12 2.81
N SER A 42 -7.39 2.41 3.04
CA SER A 42 -8.65 3.07 2.71
C SER A 42 -8.52 3.84 1.40
N ILE A 43 -9.38 3.51 0.45
CA ILE A 43 -9.48 4.18 -0.85
C ILE A 43 -10.82 4.94 -0.85
N ASN A 44 -10.76 6.26 -0.74
CA ASN A 44 -11.94 7.12 -0.67
C ASN A 44 -12.18 7.80 -2.01
N ASP A 45 -13.43 7.75 -2.47
CA ASP A 45 -13.98 8.52 -3.59
C ASP A 45 -15.12 9.41 -3.08
N THR A 46 -15.51 10.39 -3.89
CA THR A 46 -16.74 11.19 -3.79
C THR A 46 -18.02 10.40 -3.50
N ARG A 47 -18.06 9.09 -3.79
CA ARG A 47 -19.25 8.25 -3.62
C ARG A 47 -19.17 7.22 -2.51
N GLN A 48 -17.98 6.73 -2.18
CA GLN A 48 -17.81 5.60 -1.26
C GLN A 48 -16.39 5.51 -0.72
N THR A 49 -16.27 4.92 0.45
CA THR A 49 -15.00 4.48 1.04
C THR A 49 -14.86 2.98 0.84
N GLN A 50 -13.84 2.57 0.12
CA GLN A 50 -13.41 1.18 0.02
C GLN A 50 -12.31 0.95 1.06
N THR A 51 -12.38 -0.17 1.79
CA THR A 51 -11.41 -0.48 2.84
C THR A 51 -10.85 -1.87 2.59
N LEU A 52 -9.61 -1.93 2.11
CA LEU A 52 -8.88 -3.19 1.94
C LEU A 52 -8.38 -3.64 3.31
N ARG A 53 -8.75 -4.84 3.74
CA ARG A 53 -8.44 -5.36 5.09
C ARG A 53 -7.56 -6.60 5.02
N GLU A 54 -6.64 -6.72 5.97
CA GLU A 54 -5.79 -7.90 6.22
C GLU A 54 -6.60 -9.22 6.44
N PHE A 55 -7.89 -9.13 6.79
CA PHE A 55 -8.72 -10.28 7.17
C PHE A 55 -9.91 -10.54 6.25
N GLY A 56 -9.98 -9.88 5.09
CA GLY A 56 -11.06 -10.11 4.13
C GLY A 56 -10.95 -11.49 3.47
N THR A 57 -12.01 -12.28 3.51
CA THR A 57 -12.07 -13.55 2.77
C THR A 57 -12.18 -13.33 1.26
N ASP A 58 -12.68 -12.16 0.82
CA ASP A 58 -12.96 -11.84 -0.58
C ASP A 58 -12.04 -10.73 -1.11
N TYR A 59 -11.48 -10.97 -2.30
CA TYR A 59 -10.80 -9.95 -3.11
C TYR A 59 -11.80 -8.97 -3.77
N GLY A 60 -13.09 -9.09 -3.46
CA GLY A 60 -14.15 -8.25 -4.03
C GLY A 60 -13.91 -6.75 -3.83
N ASP A 61 -13.25 -6.36 -2.73
CA ASP A 61 -12.88 -4.95 -2.49
C ASP A 61 -11.76 -4.45 -3.43
N PHE A 62 -10.92 -5.35 -3.98
CA PHE A 62 -9.96 -5.02 -5.03
C PHE A 62 -10.61 -4.97 -6.42
N ASP A 63 -11.65 -5.79 -6.63
CA ASP A 63 -12.37 -5.86 -7.91
C ASP A 63 -13.40 -4.73 -8.06
N MET A 64 -13.67 -3.98 -6.98
CA MET A 64 -14.49 -2.78 -7.02
C MET A 64 -13.81 -1.69 -7.83
N THR A 65 -14.40 -1.39 -8.99
CA THR A 65 -13.80 -0.53 -10.01
C THR A 65 -13.79 0.93 -9.57
N TRP A 66 -12.60 1.51 -9.44
CA TRP A 66 -12.43 2.95 -9.57
C TRP A 66 -12.74 3.33 -11.02
N ALA A 67 -13.89 3.97 -11.28
CA ALA A 67 -14.18 4.44 -12.63
C ALA A 67 -13.31 5.66 -12.94
N GLU A 68 -12.75 5.70 -14.15
CA GLU A 68 -11.94 6.84 -14.64
C GLU A 68 -12.65 8.19 -14.43
N GLY A 69 -11.88 9.23 -14.11
CA GLY A 69 -12.37 10.61 -13.98
C GLY A 69 -12.88 11.01 -12.60
N ARG A 70 -12.59 10.24 -11.55
CA ARG A 70 -12.99 10.55 -10.17
C ARG A 70 -11.82 11.00 -9.31
N SER A 71 -12.07 12.00 -8.46
CA SER A 71 -11.13 12.49 -7.45
C SER A 71 -11.19 11.62 -6.21
N GLY A 72 -10.02 11.26 -5.69
CA GLY A 72 -9.91 10.28 -4.63
C GLY A 72 -8.70 10.42 -3.76
N THR A 73 -8.70 9.67 -2.66
CA THR A 73 -7.52 9.52 -1.81
C THR A 73 -7.26 8.07 -1.44
N VAL A 74 -5.98 7.72 -1.34
CA VAL A 74 -5.54 6.47 -0.69
C VAL A 74 -4.90 6.85 0.63
N SER A 75 -5.41 6.31 1.73
CA SER A 75 -4.87 6.51 3.07
C SER A 75 -4.45 5.20 3.68
N LEU A 76 -3.29 5.20 4.34
CA LEU A 76 -2.80 4.04 5.08
C LEU A 76 -2.03 4.51 6.33
N THR A 77 -2.06 3.66 7.35
CA THR A 77 -1.28 3.81 8.57
C THR A 77 -0.41 2.58 8.73
N ILE A 78 0.90 2.79 8.81
CA ILE A 78 1.91 1.73 8.80
C ILE A 78 2.99 2.01 9.83
N ASN A 79 3.52 0.95 10.42
CA ASN A 79 4.71 1.04 11.24
C ASN A 79 5.95 0.84 10.34
N MET A 80 6.86 1.80 10.36
CA MET A 80 8.08 1.83 9.55
C MET A 80 9.28 2.16 10.43
N VAL A 81 10.47 1.68 10.06
CA VAL A 81 11.71 2.19 10.62
C VAL A 81 12.09 3.42 9.79
N PRO A 82 12.45 4.57 10.40
CA PRO A 82 12.84 5.77 9.66
C PRO A 82 14.07 5.61 8.75
N SER A 83 14.80 4.49 8.84
CA SER A 83 15.91 4.15 7.93
C SER A 83 15.51 3.18 6.82
N ASP A 84 14.23 2.79 6.74
CA ASP A 84 13.75 1.89 5.69
C ASP A 84 13.67 2.64 4.35
N PRO A 85 14.07 2.04 3.22
CA PRO A 85 14.00 2.70 1.91
C PRO A 85 12.59 3.20 1.55
N GLY A 86 11.55 2.50 2.01
CA GLY A 86 10.16 2.94 1.82
C GLY A 86 9.81 4.20 2.59
N TYR A 87 10.44 4.43 3.76
CA TYR A 87 10.26 5.65 4.54
C TYR A 87 10.91 6.82 3.81
N ASP A 88 12.17 6.66 3.39
CA ASP A 88 12.91 7.69 2.66
C ASP A 88 12.18 8.06 1.36
N ALA A 89 11.68 7.07 0.60
CA ALA A 89 10.93 7.33 -0.62
C ALA A 89 9.65 8.16 -0.40
N LEU A 90 8.94 7.93 0.71
CA LEU A 90 7.75 8.71 1.08
C LEU A 90 8.12 10.10 1.58
N HIS A 91 9.14 10.20 2.42
CA HIS A 91 9.63 11.45 2.96
C HIS A 91 10.12 12.38 1.84
N ASP A 92 10.95 11.87 0.93
CA ASP A 92 11.45 12.61 -0.22
C ASP A 92 10.33 13.05 -1.15
N ALA A 93 9.34 12.19 -1.40
CA ALA A 93 8.18 12.53 -2.21
C ALA A 93 7.33 13.65 -1.60
N TYR A 94 7.20 13.67 -0.26
CA TYR A 94 6.48 14.70 0.46
C TYR A 94 7.22 16.04 0.43
N GLU A 95 8.52 16.03 0.76
CA GLU A 95 9.37 17.22 0.77
C GLU A 95 9.52 17.84 -0.62
N ALA A 96 9.65 17.01 -1.66
CA ALA A 96 9.73 17.46 -3.06
C ALA A 96 8.37 17.85 -3.65
N ASN A 97 7.26 17.55 -2.96
CA ASN A 97 5.90 17.71 -3.45
C ASN A 97 5.69 17.10 -4.85
N SER A 98 6.30 15.93 -5.09
CA SER A 98 6.37 15.32 -6.41
C SER A 98 5.19 14.39 -6.69
N TYR A 99 4.84 14.28 -7.98
CA TYR A 99 3.96 13.22 -8.45
C TYR A 99 4.68 11.86 -8.41
N GLY A 100 3.89 10.81 -8.30
CA GLY A 100 4.38 9.44 -8.32
C GLY A 100 3.29 8.43 -8.64
N TYR A 101 3.62 7.17 -8.45
CA TYR A 101 2.76 6.04 -8.79
C TYR A 101 2.66 5.09 -7.62
N LEU A 102 1.44 4.69 -7.32
CA LEU A 102 1.11 3.73 -6.29
C LEU A 102 0.72 2.41 -6.93
N PHE A 103 1.32 1.33 -6.45
CA PHE A 103 0.95 -0.02 -6.80
C PHE A 103 0.54 -0.75 -5.53
N ILE A 104 -0.70 -1.26 -5.52
CA ILE A 104 -1.27 -2.02 -4.42
C ILE A 104 -1.61 -3.40 -4.95
N GLU A 105 -1.16 -4.45 -4.29
CA GLU A 105 -1.51 -5.82 -4.66
C GLU A 105 -2.05 -6.61 -3.47
N ALA A 106 -3.01 -7.47 -3.76
CA ALA A 106 -3.50 -8.45 -2.81
C ALA A 106 -2.55 -9.66 -2.79
N LEU A 107 -2.15 -10.02 -1.58
CA LEU A 107 -1.35 -11.21 -1.30
C LEU A 107 -2.21 -12.31 -0.68
N ASP A 108 -1.90 -13.55 -1.03
CA ASP A 108 -2.49 -14.71 -0.40
C ASP A 108 -1.87 -14.97 0.99
N GLU A 109 -2.30 -16.05 1.62
CA GLU A 109 -1.83 -16.51 2.93
C GLU A 109 -0.33 -16.86 2.99
N LEU A 110 0.32 -17.03 1.84
CA LEU A 110 1.74 -17.31 1.68
C LEU A 110 2.53 -16.06 1.25
N ALA A 111 1.93 -14.88 1.33
CA ALA A 111 2.48 -13.63 0.81
C ALA A 111 2.78 -13.68 -0.71
N THR A 112 2.05 -14.53 -1.44
CA THR A 112 2.16 -14.68 -2.90
C THR A 112 1.16 -13.74 -3.58
N PRO A 113 1.58 -13.01 -4.64
CA PRO A 113 0.66 -12.20 -5.41
C PRO A 113 -0.51 -13.00 -5.97
N THR A 114 -1.72 -12.49 -5.78
CA THR A 114 -2.97 -13.15 -6.22
C THR A 114 -3.40 -12.76 -7.63
N GLY A 115 -2.76 -11.73 -8.20
CA GLY A 115 -3.12 -11.14 -9.49
C GLY A 115 -4.08 -9.95 -9.38
N HIS A 116 -4.74 -9.75 -8.24
CA HIS A 116 -5.57 -8.57 -7.98
C HIS A 116 -4.67 -7.37 -7.63
N THR A 117 -4.68 -6.35 -8.49
CA THR A 117 -3.81 -5.18 -8.36
C THR A 117 -4.56 -3.89 -8.64
N LEU A 118 -4.16 -2.82 -7.95
CA LEU A 118 -4.61 -1.46 -8.18
C LEU A 118 -3.40 -0.58 -8.50
N LYS A 119 -3.59 0.31 -9.48
CA LYS A 119 -2.53 1.14 -10.04
C LYS A 119 -3.03 2.58 -10.16
N TYR A 120 -2.36 3.50 -9.48
CA TYR A 120 -2.76 4.90 -9.43
C TYR A 120 -1.59 5.82 -9.71
N ALA A 121 -1.86 6.89 -10.45
CA ALA A 121 -1.03 8.09 -10.44
C ALA A 121 -1.47 8.92 -9.23
N VAL A 122 -0.51 9.37 -8.42
CA VAL A 122 -0.78 9.97 -7.12
C VAL A 122 0.14 11.16 -6.84
N GLN A 123 -0.28 11.98 -5.88
CA GLN A 123 0.57 12.95 -5.20
C GLN A 123 0.45 12.72 -3.70
N LEU A 124 1.56 12.71 -2.98
CA LEU A 124 1.55 12.56 -1.52
C LEU A 124 1.15 13.90 -0.89
N SER A 125 -0.01 13.94 -0.24
CA SER A 125 -0.58 15.18 0.33
C SER A 125 -0.37 15.29 1.83
N GLN A 126 -0.25 14.17 2.54
CA GLN A 126 -0.02 14.14 3.99
C GLN A 126 0.98 13.06 4.33
N PHE A 127 1.94 13.41 5.19
CA PHE A 127 2.94 12.50 5.74
C PHE A 127 3.12 12.81 7.23
N ASN A 128 2.39 12.09 8.08
CA ASN A 128 2.40 12.29 9.52
C ASN A 128 3.22 11.17 10.19
N VAL A 129 4.24 11.55 10.95
CA VAL A 129 5.14 10.62 11.63
C VAL A 129 4.99 10.77 13.14
N THR A 130 4.67 9.68 13.81
CA THR A 130 4.68 9.59 15.28
C THR A 130 5.76 8.61 15.70
N LEU A 131 6.80 9.12 16.38
CA LEU A 131 7.91 8.29 16.86
C LEU A 131 7.49 7.55 18.14
N ASN A 132 7.68 6.23 18.14
CA ASN A 132 7.58 5.43 19.35
C ASN A 132 8.98 5.22 19.94
N MET A 133 9.05 4.88 21.24
CA MET A 133 10.31 4.77 21.99
C MET A 133 11.28 3.67 21.49
N ASP A 134 10.87 2.88 20.50
CA ASP A 134 11.61 1.71 20.00
C ASP A 134 12.21 1.89 18.59
N ASN A 135 12.51 3.14 18.17
CA ASN A 135 12.98 3.47 16.81
C ASN A 135 12.06 3.02 15.66
N VAL A 136 10.81 2.67 15.99
CA VAL A 136 9.73 2.42 15.03
C VAL A 136 8.81 3.63 15.03
N ALA A 137 8.55 4.16 13.85
CA ALA A 137 7.60 5.23 13.65
C ALA A 137 6.26 4.67 13.18
N GLN A 138 5.17 5.18 13.75
CA GLN A 138 3.86 5.07 13.12
C GLN A 138 3.74 6.19 12.09
N VAL A 139 3.62 5.81 10.83
CA VAL A 139 3.49 6.72 9.69
C VAL A 139 2.07 6.63 9.15
N ALA A 140 1.37 7.76 9.14
CA ALA A 140 0.08 7.91 8.47
C ALA A 140 0.27 8.74 7.20
N VAL A 141 -0.02 8.15 6.04
CA VAL A 141 0.12 8.80 4.75
C VAL A 141 -1.21 8.89 4.01
N THR A 142 -1.40 10.00 3.30
CA THR A 142 -2.53 10.20 2.39
C THR A 142 -2.04 10.65 1.03
N PHE A 143 -2.36 9.84 0.04
CA PHE A 143 -2.17 10.13 -1.37
C PHE A 143 -3.44 10.70 -1.96
N VAL A 144 -3.32 11.73 -2.80
CA VAL A 144 -4.38 12.21 -3.68
C VAL A 144 -4.23 11.49 -5.02
N ILE A 145 -5.30 10.84 -5.46
CA ILE A 145 -5.36 10.14 -6.75
C ILE A 145 -5.52 11.16 -7.86
N GLN A 146 -4.58 11.18 -8.78
CA GLN A 146 -4.60 11.98 -10.02
C GLN A 146 -5.28 11.22 -11.16
N GLY A 147 -5.23 9.89 -11.12
CA GLY A 147 -5.90 9.02 -12.09
C GLY A 147 -5.54 7.54 -11.90
N VAL A 148 -6.26 6.68 -12.62
CA VAL A 148 -5.87 5.27 -12.76
C VAL A 148 -4.67 5.22 -13.69
N ALA A 149 -3.63 4.48 -13.30
CA ALA A 149 -2.40 4.39 -14.07
C ALA A 149 -2.24 3.01 -14.71
N THR A 150 -1.62 2.98 -15.89
CA THR A 150 -1.30 1.74 -16.60
C THR A 150 0.21 1.60 -16.68
N PHE A 151 0.76 0.66 -15.92
CA PHE A 151 2.18 0.31 -15.96
C PHE A 151 2.37 -1.18 -15.71
N THR A 152 3.53 -1.72 -16.10
CA THR A 152 3.90 -3.12 -15.85
C THR A 152 3.99 -3.39 -14.36
N THR A 153 3.44 -4.52 -13.91
CA THR A 153 3.55 -4.95 -12.51
C THR A 153 5.02 -5.00 -12.10
N PRO A 154 5.43 -4.28 -11.04
CA PRO A 154 6.82 -4.25 -10.62
C PRO A 154 7.28 -5.64 -10.15
N THR A 155 8.53 -5.99 -10.48
CA THR A 155 9.17 -7.18 -9.91
C THR A 155 9.64 -6.85 -8.51
N VAL A 156 8.95 -7.39 -7.50
CA VAL A 156 9.36 -7.26 -6.10
C VAL A 156 10.45 -8.30 -5.86
N THR A 157 11.67 -7.87 -5.54
CA THR A 157 12.72 -8.79 -5.09
C THR A 157 12.51 -9.01 -3.59
N PRO A 158 12.36 -10.26 -3.11
CA PRO A 158 12.16 -10.55 -1.69
C PRO A 158 13.39 -10.20 -0.83
#